data_AF-A0A4U9HPW5-F1
#
_entry.id   AF-A0A4U9HPW5-F1
#
_cell.length_a   1.000
_cell.length_b   1.000
_cell.length_c   1.000
_cell.angle_alpha   90.00
_cell.angle_beta   90.00
_cell.angle_gamma   90.00
#
_symmetry.space_group_name_H-M   'P 1'
#
loop_
_entity.id
_entity.type
_entity.pdbx_description
1 polymer ?
#
loop_
_entity_poly.entity_id
_entity_poly.type
_entity_poly.pdbx_seq_one_letter_code
_entity_poly.pdbx_strand_id
1 'polypeptide(L)'
;MKGRWGKYLLGGLVIAILAGCSSKPTDRGQQYKDGQLEQPLALVNQPNTRGVPMNGNDYANQLLEIQYASPSLFSRNSNTYQAVKSWMASGADTRQLSQFGLSAYQMEGADNYGNVQFTGYYTPVVQARATPQGEFRYPLYRMPPKRGRLPSRAGIYNGALDDRYIIAYSNSLMDNFMMEVQGSGYVDFGNGQPLVFFGYGAKTAMLTAALAGC
;
A
#
# COMPACT_ATOMS: atom_id res chain seq x y z
N MET A 1 -5.62 -62.73 13.85
CA MET A 1 -5.30 -61.74 12.79
C MET A 1 -6.06 -60.40 12.88
N LYS A 2 -7.17 -60.26 13.62
CA LYS A 2 -7.97 -59.02 13.68
C LYS A 2 -7.37 -57.85 14.48
N GLY A 3 -6.48 -58.10 15.44
CA GLY A 3 -5.91 -57.06 16.32
C GLY A 3 -4.78 -56.20 15.74
N ARG A 4 -4.14 -56.62 14.64
CA ARG A 4 -3.06 -55.85 13.99
C ARG A 4 -3.61 -54.71 13.14
N TRP A 5 -4.71 -54.92 12.43
CA TRP A 5 -5.33 -53.90 11.57
C TRP A 5 -5.90 -52.70 12.33
N GLY A 6 -6.48 -52.91 13.52
CA GLY A 6 -6.97 -51.82 14.37
C GLY A 6 -5.84 -50.89 14.85
N LYS A 7 -4.64 -51.42 15.11
CA LYS A 7 -3.47 -50.62 15.50
C LYS A 7 -2.94 -49.77 14.35
N TYR A 8 -2.98 -50.29 13.12
CA TYR A 8 -2.59 -49.52 11.92
C TYR A 8 -3.61 -48.43 11.59
N LEU A 9 -4.91 -48.70 11.75
CA LEU A 9 -5.96 -47.70 11.57
C LEU A 9 -5.87 -46.56 12.61
N LEU A 10 -5.68 -46.89 13.89
CA LEU A 10 -5.46 -45.88 14.93
C LEU A 10 -4.18 -45.07 14.70
N GLY A 11 -3.08 -45.73 14.32
CA GLY A 11 -1.82 -45.07 13.99
C GLY A 11 -1.95 -44.13 12.79
N GLY A 12 -2.63 -44.56 11.72
CA GLY A 12 -2.88 -43.74 10.53
C GLY A 12 -3.75 -42.52 10.82
N LEU A 13 -4.75 -42.66 11.70
CA LEU A 13 -5.64 -41.56 12.08
C LEU A 13 -4.92 -40.51 12.94
N VAL A 14 -4.04 -40.93 13.85
CA VAL A 14 -3.19 -40.01 14.64
C VAL A 14 -2.20 -39.25 13.74
N ILE A 15 -1.58 -39.93 12.76
CA ILE A 15 -0.67 -39.28 11.80
C ILE A 15 -1.43 -38.27 10.92
N ALA A 16 -2.64 -38.60 10.48
CA ALA A 16 -3.47 -37.68 9.69
C ALA A 16 -3.91 -36.45 10.47
N ILE A 17 -4.27 -36.60 11.77
CA ILE A 17 -4.60 -35.47 12.65
C ILE A 17 -3.36 -34.59 12.90
N LEU A 18 -2.20 -35.19 13.14
CA LEU A 18 -0.95 -34.45 13.34
C LEU A 18 -0.49 -33.70 12.08
N ALA A 19 -0.71 -34.27 10.89
CA ALA A 19 -0.43 -33.60 9.62
C ALA A 19 -1.42 -32.45 9.32
N GLY A 20 -2.65 -32.51 9.85
CA GLY A 20 -3.69 -31.50 9.66
C GLY A 20 -3.56 -30.25 10.53
N CYS A 21 -2.77 -30.29 11.62
CA CYS A 21 -2.71 -29.19 12.60
C CYS A 21 -1.59 -28.16 12.37
N SER A 22 -0.74 -28.31 11.35
CA SER A 22 0.30 -27.31 11.04
C SER A 22 0.38 -27.02 9.55
N SER A 23 -0.71 -26.49 8.98
CA SER A 23 -0.66 -25.94 7.63
C SER A 23 0.16 -24.65 7.64
N LYS A 24 1.35 -24.68 7.03
CA LYS A 24 2.24 -23.54 6.82
C LYS A 24 2.24 -23.16 5.33
N PRO A 25 1.20 -22.43 4.85
CA PRO A 25 1.06 -22.13 3.43
C PRO A 25 2.20 -21.23 2.94
N THR A 26 2.69 -21.45 1.72
CA THR A 26 3.79 -20.67 1.11
C THR A 26 3.40 -20.08 -0.25
N ASP A 27 2.12 -20.13 -0.59
CA ASP A 27 1.54 -19.73 -1.88
C ASP A 27 1.62 -18.22 -2.16
N ARG A 28 1.80 -17.39 -1.12
CA ARG A 28 1.91 -15.93 -1.21
C ARG A 28 3.26 -15.41 -0.73
N GLY A 29 4.28 -16.28 -0.75
CA GLY A 29 5.64 -15.92 -0.36
C GLY A 29 5.90 -15.95 1.15
N GLN A 30 5.00 -16.55 1.94
CA GLN A 30 5.23 -16.77 3.36
C GLN A 30 6.50 -17.63 3.58
N GLN A 31 7.24 -17.34 4.63
CA GLN A 31 8.44 -18.07 5.05
C GLN A 31 8.32 -18.48 6.52
N TYR A 32 8.96 -19.58 6.89
CA TYR A 32 8.91 -20.17 8.24
C TYR A 32 10.31 -20.51 8.76
N LYS A 33 11.33 -19.83 8.22
CA LYS A 33 12.76 -20.07 8.49
C LYS A 33 13.29 -19.33 9.72
N ASP A 34 12.55 -18.33 10.21
CA ASP A 34 12.96 -17.44 11.31
C ASP A 34 12.43 -17.86 12.69
N GLY A 35 11.66 -18.95 12.73
CA GLY A 35 10.97 -19.38 13.95
C GLY A 35 9.72 -18.53 14.24
N GLN A 36 9.07 -18.83 15.37
CA GLN A 36 7.92 -18.06 15.84
C GLN A 36 8.41 -16.85 16.65
N LEU A 37 7.81 -15.69 16.40
CA LEU A 37 8.09 -14.44 17.09
C LEU A 37 7.01 -14.22 18.16
N GLU A 38 7.44 -13.91 19.38
CA GLU A 38 6.55 -13.73 20.54
C GLU A 38 6.24 -12.25 20.84
N GLN A 39 6.90 -11.34 20.12
CA GLN A 39 6.80 -9.90 20.30
C GLN A 39 6.62 -9.20 18.96
N PRO A 40 5.85 -8.09 18.90
CA PRO A 40 5.59 -7.38 17.65
C PRO A 40 6.84 -6.89 16.92
N LEU A 41 7.88 -6.54 17.68
CA LEU A 41 9.18 -6.12 17.18
C LEU A 41 10.29 -6.85 17.93
N ALA A 42 10.96 -7.78 17.25
CA ALA A 42 12.08 -8.54 17.81
C ALA A 42 13.42 -7.97 17.35
N LEU A 43 14.26 -7.54 18.29
CA LEU A 43 15.62 -7.11 17.99
C LEU A 43 16.44 -8.31 17.46
N VAL A 44 17.06 -8.13 16.29
CA VAL A 44 17.92 -9.16 15.67
C VAL A 44 19.33 -8.62 15.45
N ASN A 45 20.33 -9.45 15.70
CA ASN A 45 21.74 -9.10 15.46
C ASN A 45 22.03 -8.92 13.96
N GLN A 46 21.37 -9.72 13.12
CA GLN A 46 21.49 -9.66 11.67
C GLN A 46 20.15 -10.04 11.03
N PRO A 47 19.59 -9.21 10.12
CA PRO A 47 18.42 -9.57 9.33
C PRO A 47 18.66 -10.80 8.44
N ASN A 48 17.72 -11.77 8.45
CA ASN A 48 17.78 -12.95 7.58
C ASN A 48 17.34 -12.64 6.13
N THR A 49 18.19 -11.89 5.43
CA THR A 49 17.97 -11.38 4.08
C THR A 49 18.99 -11.96 3.10
N ARG A 50 18.62 -12.04 1.82
CA ARG A 50 19.53 -12.39 0.73
C ARG A 50 19.79 -11.14 -0.11
N GLY A 51 21.06 -10.86 -0.39
CA GLY A 51 21.47 -9.72 -1.19
C GLY A 51 21.43 -8.40 -0.42
N VAL A 52 21.47 -7.31 -1.17
CA VAL A 52 21.52 -5.94 -0.68
C VAL A 52 20.37 -5.12 -1.27
N PRO A 53 19.89 -4.05 -0.61
CA PRO A 53 18.92 -3.13 -1.18
C PRO A 53 19.37 -2.57 -2.53
N MET A 54 18.46 -2.53 -3.51
CA MET A 54 18.74 -2.05 -4.88
C MET A 54 18.26 -0.62 -5.14
N ASN A 55 17.46 -0.05 -4.23
CA ASN A 55 16.76 1.23 -4.39
C ASN A 55 17.43 2.40 -3.64
N GLY A 56 18.76 2.38 -3.52
CA GLY A 56 19.51 3.40 -2.77
C GLY A 56 19.33 4.82 -3.32
N ASN A 57 19.22 4.96 -4.64
CA ASN A 57 18.94 6.24 -5.29
C ASN A 57 17.53 6.73 -4.99
N ASP A 58 16.52 5.85 -5.06
CA ASP A 58 15.14 6.20 -4.75
C ASP A 58 14.98 6.59 -3.28
N TYR A 59 15.68 5.90 -2.38
CA TYR A 59 15.75 6.30 -0.97
C TYR A 59 16.33 7.71 -0.80
N ALA A 60 17.43 8.02 -1.48
CA ALA A 60 18.04 9.34 -1.40
C ALA A 60 17.11 10.44 -1.95
N ASN A 61 16.40 10.17 -3.05
CA ASN A 61 15.40 11.08 -3.60
C ASN A 61 14.23 11.26 -2.63
N GLN A 62 13.75 10.18 -2.01
CA GLN A 62 12.68 10.22 -1.03
C GLN A 62 13.06 11.09 0.19
N LEU A 63 14.32 11.09 0.61
CA LEU A 63 14.81 11.97 1.67
C LEU A 63 14.76 13.45 1.28
N LEU A 64 15.06 13.79 0.02
CA LEU A 64 14.93 15.16 -0.49
C LEU A 64 13.48 15.62 -0.47
N GLU A 65 12.54 14.75 -0.87
CA GLU A 65 11.11 15.03 -0.81
C GLU A 65 10.63 15.26 0.64
N ILE A 66 11.09 14.43 1.59
CA ILE A 66 10.74 14.62 3.01
C ILE A 66 11.33 15.94 3.53
N GLN A 67 12.56 16.28 3.18
CA GLN A 67 13.20 17.52 3.58
C GLN A 67 12.45 18.74 3.04
N TYR A 68 12.00 18.69 1.78
CA TYR A 68 11.25 19.76 1.14
C TYR A 68 9.83 19.90 1.70
N ALA A 69 9.07 18.80 1.74
CA ALA A 69 7.66 18.81 2.14
C ALA A 69 7.44 18.88 3.65
N SER A 70 8.38 18.37 4.46
CA SER A 70 8.28 18.34 5.93
C SER A 70 9.65 18.47 6.63
N PRO A 71 10.23 19.69 6.66
CA PRO A 71 11.53 19.93 7.29
C PRO A 71 11.59 19.48 8.77
N SER A 72 10.49 19.60 9.50
CA SER A 72 10.43 19.21 10.92
C SER A 72 10.47 17.69 11.11
N LEU A 73 9.86 16.91 10.22
CA LEU A 73 9.96 15.44 10.23
C LEU A 73 11.38 15.01 9.85
N PHE A 74 11.95 15.68 8.83
CA PHE A 74 13.32 15.43 8.39
C PHE A 74 14.33 15.65 9.51
N SER A 75 14.33 16.82 10.14
CA SER A 75 15.28 17.16 11.20
C SER A 75 15.21 16.20 12.39
N ARG A 76 13.99 15.81 12.80
CA ARG A 76 13.77 14.86 13.91
C ARG A 76 14.36 13.47 13.69
N ASN A 77 14.44 13.02 12.43
CA ASN A 77 14.88 11.67 12.08
C ASN A 77 16.20 11.66 11.29
N SER A 78 16.85 12.82 11.17
CA SER A 78 18.04 13.03 10.33
C SER A 78 19.17 12.05 10.63
N ASN A 79 19.44 11.76 11.91
CA ASN A 79 20.46 10.79 12.31
C ASN A 79 20.22 9.41 11.68
N THR A 80 19.00 8.87 11.78
CA THR A 80 18.64 7.58 11.19
C THR A 80 18.74 7.63 9.67
N TYR A 81 18.27 8.70 9.04
CA TYR A 81 18.33 8.86 7.59
C TYR A 81 19.77 8.88 7.07
N GLN A 82 20.66 9.62 7.73
CA GLN A 82 22.07 9.68 7.34
C GLN A 82 22.82 8.37 7.63
N ALA A 83 22.48 7.68 8.72
CA ALA A 83 23.04 6.37 9.04
C ALA A 83 22.67 5.33 7.96
N VAL A 84 21.39 5.24 7.59
CA VAL A 84 20.93 4.34 6.50
C VAL A 84 21.55 4.73 5.15
N LYS A 85 21.63 6.03 4.84
CA LYS A 85 22.28 6.51 3.61
C LYS A 85 23.76 6.13 3.56
N SER A 86 24.49 6.31 4.66
CA SER A 86 25.91 5.96 4.77
C SER A 86 26.13 4.45 4.65
N TRP A 87 25.30 3.67 5.32
CA TRP A 87 25.30 2.21 5.21
C TRP A 87 25.01 1.73 3.78
N MET A 88 24.05 2.34 3.08
CA MET A 88 23.80 1.99 1.68
C MET A 88 24.97 2.34 0.77
N ALA A 89 25.60 3.50 0.98
CA ALA A 89 26.77 3.92 0.23
C ALA A 89 28.01 3.03 0.46
N SER A 90 28.09 2.32 1.59
CA SER A 90 29.18 1.38 1.91
C SER A 90 28.98 -0.02 1.34
N GLY A 91 27.93 -0.24 0.54
CA GLY A 91 27.60 -1.54 -0.05
C GLY A 91 26.43 -2.27 0.62
N ALA A 92 25.78 -1.64 1.61
CA ALA A 92 24.51 -2.08 2.19
C ALA A 92 24.50 -3.52 2.73
N ASP A 93 25.63 -3.99 3.28
CA ASP A 93 25.71 -5.30 3.93
C ASP A 93 24.97 -5.28 5.26
N THR A 94 23.93 -6.10 5.39
CA THR A 94 23.06 -6.16 6.58
C THR A 94 23.80 -6.65 7.82
N ARG A 95 24.99 -7.26 7.68
CA ARG A 95 25.89 -7.63 8.79
C ARG A 95 26.58 -6.43 9.44
N GLN A 96 26.63 -5.29 8.74
CA GLN A 96 27.39 -4.12 9.16
C GLN A 96 26.51 -3.03 9.79
N LEU A 97 25.20 -3.25 9.93
CA LEU A 97 24.24 -2.25 10.44
C LEU A 97 24.71 -1.57 11.74
N SER A 98 25.21 -2.36 12.70
CA SER A 98 25.69 -1.84 13.99
C SER A 98 26.89 -0.91 13.87
N GLN A 99 27.72 -1.06 12.83
CA GLN A 99 28.87 -0.18 12.55
C GLN A 99 28.42 1.23 12.14
N PHE A 100 27.19 1.35 11.65
CA PHE A 100 26.53 2.62 11.32
C PHE A 100 25.57 3.09 12.42
N GLY A 101 25.55 2.43 13.58
CA GLY A 101 24.62 2.73 14.67
C GLY A 101 23.16 2.34 14.37
N LEU A 102 22.95 1.40 13.43
CA LEU A 102 21.63 0.91 13.06
C LEU A 102 21.31 -0.39 13.82
N SER A 103 20.11 -0.44 14.40
CA SER A 103 19.52 -1.65 14.99
C SER A 103 18.39 -2.16 14.09
N ALA A 104 18.31 -3.48 13.90
CA ALA A 104 17.25 -4.11 13.14
C ALA A 104 16.21 -4.75 14.06
N TYR A 105 14.95 -4.34 13.92
CA TYR A 105 13.82 -4.94 14.60
C TYR A 105 12.95 -5.68 13.58
N GLN A 106 12.88 -7.00 13.68
CA GLN A 106 12.04 -7.84 12.83
C GLN A 106 10.59 -7.79 13.33
N MET A 107 9.66 -7.54 12.41
CA MET A 107 8.23 -7.53 12.71
C MET A 107 7.67 -8.96 12.78
N GLU A 108 6.73 -9.23 13.68
CA GLU A 108 6.12 -10.56 13.84
C GLU A 108 5.28 -11.02 12.65
N GLY A 109 4.70 -10.08 11.89
CA GLY A 109 3.85 -10.39 10.75
C GLY A 109 2.44 -10.83 11.12
N ALA A 110 1.64 -11.25 10.14
CA ALA A 110 0.24 -11.60 10.33
C ALA A 110 0.04 -12.99 10.98
N ASP A 111 1.06 -13.84 10.96
CA ASP A 111 1.02 -15.22 11.45
C ASP A 111 2.07 -15.51 12.54
N ASN A 112 2.74 -14.47 13.06
CA ASN A 112 3.83 -14.54 14.04
C ASN A 112 5.10 -15.28 13.56
N TYR A 113 5.28 -15.48 12.25
CA TYR A 113 6.50 -16.09 11.69
C TYR A 113 7.34 -15.11 10.85
N GLY A 114 7.10 -13.80 11.01
CA GLY A 114 7.77 -12.75 10.25
C GLY A 114 7.10 -12.42 8.92
N ASN A 115 5.92 -12.98 8.63
CA ASN A 115 5.21 -12.77 7.37
C ASN A 115 4.36 -11.49 7.42
N VAL A 116 5.01 -10.35 7.17
CA VAL A 116 4.32 -9.06 7.06
C VAL A 116 3.46 -9.03 5.80
N GLN A 117 2.20 -8.64 5.96
CA GLN A 117 1.28 -8.49 4.83
C GLN A 117 1.67 -7.27 4.00
N PHE A 118 2.03 -7.49 2.73
CA PHE A 118 2.23 -6.44 1.75
C PHE A 118 1.01 -6.27 0.86
N THR A 119 0.59 -5.02 0.67
CA THR A 119 -0.42 -4.61 -0.31
C THR A 119 0.16 -3.49 -1.18
N GLY A 120 -0.48 -3.17 -2.30
CA GLY A 120 -0.04 -2.13 -3.22
C GLY A 120 -1.11 -1.07 -3.43
N TYR A 121 -0.68 0.19 -3.52
CA TYR A 121 -1.48 1.30 -4.02
C TYR A 121 -0.66 2.04 -5.08
N TYR A 122 -1.33 2.71 -6.01
CA TYR A 122 -0.69 3.50 -7.04
C TYR A 122 -1.56 4.70 -7.39
N THR A 123 -0.97 5.72 -8.03
CA THR A 123 -1.73 6.88 -8.53
C THR A 123 -2.10 6.64 -9.99
N PRO A 124 -3.37 6.35 -10.32
CA PRO A 124 -3.80 6.09 -11.70
C PRO A 124 -3.72 7.37 -12.55
N VAL A 125 -3.56 7.20 -13.86
CA VAL A 125 -3.71 8.27 -14.84
C VAL A 125 -5.06 8.10 -15.54
N VAL A 126 -5.97 9.03 -15.34
CA VAL A 126 -7.31 9.04 -15.93
C VAL A 126 -7.32 9.93 -17.16
N GLN A 127 -7.81 9.40 -18.28
CA GLN A 127 -8.00 10.18 -19.51
C GLN A 127 -9.30 10.97 -19.42
N ALA A 128 -9.25 12.30 -19.59
CA ALA A 128 -10.43 13.15 -19.48
C ALA A 128 -10.45 14.34 -20.44
N ARG A 129 -11.60 15.00 -20.58
CA ARG A 129 -11.78 16.23 -21.36
C ARG A 129 -12.52 17.28 -20.54
N ALA A 130 -12.29 18.55 -20.84
CA ALA A 130 -12.96 19.65 -20.14
C ALA A 130 -14.47 19.71 -20.44
N THR A 131 -14.86 19.32 -21.66
CA THR A 131 -16.25 19.23 -22.11
C THR A 131 -16.59 17.79 -22.49
N PRO A 132 -17.87 17.38 -22.36
CA PRO A 132 -18.28 16.03 -22.69
C PRO A 132 -18.21 15.83 -24.22
N GLN A 133 -17.54 14.77 -24.66
CA GLN A 133 -17.38 14.47 -26.09
C GLN A 133 -17.03 12.99 -26.32
N GLY A 134 -17.55 12.37 -27.38
CA GLY A 134 -17.17 10.99 -27.73
C GLY A 134 -17.41 10.02 -26.58
N GLU A 135 -16.37 9.34 -26.09
CA GLU A 135 -16.44 8.45 -24.92
C GLU A 135 -16.33 9.20 -23.57
N PHE A 136 -15.86 10.45 -23.59
CA PHE A 136 -15.67 11.30 -22.41
C PHE A 136 -17.00 11.85 -21.93
N ARG A 137 -17.73 11.04 -21.15
CA ARG A 137 -19.09 11.37 -20.66
C ARG A 137 -19.23 11.28 -19.15
N TYR A 138 -18.21 10.78 -18.45
CA TYR A 138 -18.34 10.46 -17.03
C TYR A 138 -17.74 11.58 -16.17
N PRO A 139 -18.57 12.36 -15.48
CA PRO A 139 -18.10 13.55 -14.78
C PRO A 139 -17.17 13.21 -13.60
N LEU A 140 -16.11 13.99 -13.49
CA LEU A 140 -15.25 14.13 -12.32
C LEU A 140 -15.63 15.41 -11.59
N TYR A 141 -15.86 15.32 -10.28
CA TYR A 141 -16.35 16.43 -9.47
C TYR A 141 -15.30 16.96 -8.51
N ARG A 142 -15.22 18.29 -8.37
CA ARG A 142 -14.57 18.94 -7.23
C ARG A 142 -15.50 19.00 -6.03
N MET A 143 -14.93 19.26 -4.86
CA MET A 143 -15.70 19.45 -3.63
C MET A 143 -16.75 20.57 -3.76
N PRO A 144 -18.06 20.29 -3.56
CA PRO A 144 -19.06 21.34 -3.41
C PRO A 144 -18.92 22.01 -2.02
N PRO A 145 -19.41 23.24 -1.83
CA PRO A 145 -19.40 23.91 -0.53
C PRO A 145 -20.11 23.04 0.51
N LYS A 146 -19.52 22.94 1.71
CA LYS A 146 -20.05 22.11 2.81
C LYS A 146 -21.47 22.57 3.20
N ARG A 147 -22.48 21.85 2.72
CA ARG A 147 -23.89 22.02 3.11
C ARG A 147 -24.46 20.66 3.48
N GLY A 148 -24.43 20.35 4.77
CA GLY A 148 -25.02 19.11 5.29
C GLY A 148 -24.35 17.83 4.78
N ARG A 149 -25.11 16.74 4.78
CA ARG A 149 -24.63 15.42 4.35
C ARG A 149 -24.49 15.38 2.83
N LEU A 150 -23.31 15.02 2.33
CA LEU A 150 -23.07 14.85 0.90
C LEU A 150 -23.97 13.73 0.32
N PRO A 151 -24.41 13.84 -0.96
CA PRO A 151 -25.19 12.79 -1.62
C PRO A 151 -24.45 11.44 -1.66
N SER A 152 -25.19 10.34 -1.78
CA SER A 152 -24.59 9.03 -2.06
C SER A 152 -24.04 8.98 -3.49
N ARG A 153 -23.15 8.02 -3.77
CA ARG A 153 -22.61 7.80 -5.12
C ARG A 153 -23.70 7.64 -6.18
N ALA A 154 -24.70 6.82 -5.89
CA ALA A 154 -25.86 6.63 -6.76
C ALA A 154 -26.63 7.95 -6.96
N GLY A 155 -26.76 8.76 -5.91
CA GLY A 155 -27.31 10.12 -6.03
C GLY A 155 -26.50 11.00 -6.96
N ILE A 156 -25.17 11.00 -6.85
CA ILE A 156 -24.28 11.78 -7.72
C ILE A 156 -24.42 11.33 -9.18
N TYR A 157 -24.41 10.03 -9.45
CA TYR A 157 -24.62 9.49 -10.80
C TYR A 157 -26.00 9.80 -11.37
N ASN A 158 -27.00 10.01 -10.52
CA ASN A 158 -28.34 10.45 -10.89
C ASN A 158 -28.50 11.98 -10.88
N GLY A 159 -27.40 12.75 -10.86
CA GLY A 159 -27.44 14.22 -10.98
C GLY A 159 -27.70 14.99 -9.69
N ALA A 160 -27.43 14.42 -8.51
CA ALA A 160 -27.60 15.12 -7.24
C ALA A 160 -26.58 16.28 -7.02
N LEU A 161 -25.54 16.37 -7.85
CA LEU A 161 -24.59 17.47 -7.86
C LEU A 161 -24.77 18.32 -9.10
N ASP A 162 -24.76 19.63 -8.91
CA ASP A 162 -24.81 20.64 -9.97
C ASP A 162 -23.58 20.56 -10.89
N ASP A 163 -23.81 20.69 -12.19
CA ASP A 163 -22.77 20.61 -13.23
C ASP A 163 -21.64 21.62 -13.04
N ARG A 164 -21.86 22.72 -12.32
CA ARG A 164 -20.82 23.70 -11.96
C ARG A 164 -19.68 23.12 -11.09
N TYR A 165 -19.88 21.93 -10.54
CA TYR A 165 -18.88 21.19 -9.78
C TYR A 165 -18.13 20.17 -10.63
N ILE A 166 -18.50 19.97 -11.90
CA ILE A 166 -17.76 19.12 -12.82
C ILE A 166 -16.48 19.85 -13.23
N ILE A 167 -15.36 19.16 -13.14
CA ILE A 167 -14.03 19.66 -13.52
C ILE A 167 -13.46 18.97 -14.75
N ALA A 168 -13.93 17.77 -15.06
CA ALA A 168 -13.58 17.04 -16.27
C ALA A 168 -14.59 15.92 -16.55
N TYR A 169 -14.55 15.34 -17.75
CA TYR A 169 -15.29 14.16 -18.15
C TYR A 169 -14.30 13.07 -18.55
N SER A 170 -14.27 11.97 -17.80
CA SER A 170 -13.46 10.80 -18.16
C SER A 170 -14.19 9.90 -19.15
N ASN A 171 -13.44 8.97 -19.74
CA ASN A 171 -13.95 7.93 -20.63
C ASN A 171 -14.25 6.59 -19.91
N SER A 172 -14.06 6.49 -18.59
CA SER A 172 -14.28 5.26 -17.83
C SER A 172 -14.84 5.52 -16.43
N LEU A 173 -16.04 4.99 -16.15
CA LEU A 173 -16.57 4.94 -14.78
C LEU A 173 -15.72 4.06 -13.86
N MET A 174 -15.06 3.05 -14.41
CA MET A 174 -14.17 2.18 -13.65
C MET A 174 -12.91 2.94 -13.21
N ASP A 175 -12.36 3.79 -14.06
CA ASP A 175 -11.14 4.54 -13.74
C ASP A 175 -11.47 5.63 -12.71
N ASN A 176 -12.65 6.26 -12.82
CA ASN A 176 -13.16 7.15 -11.78
C ASN A 176 -13.26 6.42 -10.45
N PHE A 177 -13.85 5.22 -10.45
CA PHE A 177 -13.96 4.40 -9.25
C PHE A 177 -12.59 4.01 -8.68
N MET A 178 -11.65 3.61 -9.52
CA MET A 178 -10.29 3.27 -9.06
C MET A 178 -9.60 4.49 -8.47
N MET A 179 -9.70 5.66 -9.11
CA MET A 179 -9.21 6.93 -8.57
C MET A 179 -9.84 7.25 -7.21
N GLU A 180 -11.14 6.97 -7.03
CA GLU A 180 -11.81 7.12 -5.73
C GLU A 180 -11.28 6.15 -4.66
N VAL A 181 -11.02 4.89 -5.03
CA VAL A 181 -10.50 3.85 -4.13
C VAL A 181 -9.06 4.15 -3.72
N GLN A 182 -8.22 4.61 -4.66
CA GLN A 182 -6.83 5.02 -4.39
C GLN A 182 -6.79 6.37 -3.64
N GLY A 183 -7.86 7.16 -3.72
CA GLY A 183 -8.01 8.45 -3.06
C GLY A 183 -7.34 9.63 -3.80
N SER A 184 -6.63 9.38 -4.88
CA SER A 184 -6.01 10.39 -5.75
C SER A 184 -5.78 9.84 -7.14
N GLY A 185 -5.53 10.72 -8.11
CA GLY A 185 -5.19 10.34 -9.49
C GLY A 185 -4.60 11.51 -10.26
N TYR A 186 -3.85 11.20 -11.30
CA TYR A 186 -3.48 12.18 -12.32
C TYR A 186 -4.53 12.18 -13.42
N VAL A 187 -4.81 13.36 -13.98
CA VAL A 187 -5.70 13.53 -15.12
C VAL A 187 -4.90 14.00 -16.33
N ASP A 188 -5.04 13.26 -17.42
CA ASP A 188 -4.53 13.62 -18.73
C ASP A 188 -5.67 14.19 -19.58
N PHE A 189 -5.56 15.47 -19.93
CA PHE A 189 -6.55 16.15 -20.77
C PHE A 189 -6.36 15.89 -22.27
N GLY A 190 -5.28 15.22 -22.68
CA GLY A 190 -4.97 14.91 -24.07
C GLY A 190 -4.66 16.13 -24.93
N ASN A 191 -4.30 17.26 -24.31
CA ASN A 191 -3.99 18.54 -24.95
C ASN A 191 -2.48 18.85 -24.99
N GLY A 192 -1.63 17.87 -24.64
CA GLY A 192 -0.18 18.02 -24.58
C GLY A 192 0.32 18.82 -23.36
N GLN A 193 -0.56 19.23 -22.44
CA GLN A 193 -0.15 19.84 -21.17
C GLN A 193 0.29 18.79 -20.16
N PRO A 194 1.03 19.17 -19.10
CA PRO A 194 1.38 18.26 -18.01
C PRO A 194 0.15 17.63 -17.35
N LEU A 195 0.35 16.44 -16.77
CA LEU A 195 -0.67 15.76 -15.99
C LEU A 195 -1.13 16.63 -14.81
N VAL A 196 -2.43 16.71 -14.60
CA VAL A 196 -3.02 17.47 -13.49
C VAL A 196 -3.27 16.52 -12.32
N PHE A 197 -2.69 16.79 -11.17
CA PHE A 197 -2.90 15.97 -9.98
C PHE A 197 -4.22 16.32 -9.30
N PHE A 198 -5.08 15.32 -9.10
CA PHE A 198 -6.28 15.42 -8.29
C PHE A 198 -6.05 14.73 -6.96
N GLY A 199 -5.89 15.53 -5.91
CA GLY A 199 -5.73 15.07 -4.54
C GLY A 199 -7.07 14.77 -3.86
N TYR A 200 -7.00 14.05 -2.74
CA TYR A 200 -8.16 13.78 -1.90
C TYR A 200 -8.71 15.09 -1.28
N GLY A 201 -9.97 15.44 -1.57
CA GLY A 201 -10.65 16.59 -0.97
C GLY A 201 -11.53 16.23 0.24
N ALA A 202 -12.45 15.27 0.10
CA ALA A 202 -13.16 14.58 1.20
C ALA A 202 -13.95 13.37 0.68
N LYS A 203 -14.58 12.64 1.61
CA LYS A 203 -15.37 11.41 1.37
C LYS A 203 -16.82 11.63 1.77
N THR A 204 -17.76 11.10 0.98
CA THR A 204 -19.18 10.97 1.37
C THR A 204 -19.35 10.00 2.55
N ALA A 205 -20.36 10.21 3.40
CA ALA A 205 -20.59 9.37 4.59
C ALA A 205 -20.92 7.89 4.24
N MET A 206 -21.31 7.61 3.00
CA MET A 206 -21.30 6.27 2.42
C MET A 206 -20.03 6.13 1.57
N LEU A 207 -19.28 5.03 1.76
CA LEU A 207 -18.09 4.70 0.98
C LEU A 207 -18.33 4.99 -0.50
N THR A 208 -17.41 5.72 -1.15
CA THR A 208 -17.30 6.02 -2.61
C THR A 208 -17.90 7.35 -3.10
N ALA A 209 -17.21 8.44 -2.77
CA ALA A 209 -17.00 9.57 -3.68
C ALA A 209 -15.78 10.33 -3.15
N ALA A 210 -14.65 10.25 -3.85
CA ALA A 210 -13.51 11.13 -3.63
C ALA A 210 -13.74 12.37 -4.48
N LEU A 211 -14.00 13.49 -3.82
CA LEU A 211 -14.09 14.77 -4.47
C LEU A 211 -12.68 15.32 -4.59
N ALA A 212 -12.26 15.66 -5.81
CA ALA A 212 -10.92 16.19 -6.04
C ALA A 212 -10.76 17.56 -5.34
N GLY A 213 -9.69 17.70 -4.58
CA GLY A 213 -9.18 19.01 -4.14
C GLY A 213 -8.16 19.51 -5.17
N CYS A 214 -8.27 20.79 -5.54
CA CYS A 214 -7.20 21.49 -6.24
C CYS A 214 -6.10 21.90 -5.25
#